data_AF-A0A413T9R1-F1
#
_entry.id   AF-A0A413T9R1-F1
#
_cell.length_a   1.000
_cell.length_b   1.000
_cell.length_c   1.000
_cell.angle_alpha   90.00
_cell.angle_beta   90.00
_cell.angle_gamma   90.00
#
_symmetry.space_group_name_H-M   'P 1'
#
loop_
_entity.id
_entity.type
_entity.pdbx_description
1 polymer ?
#
loop_
_entity_poly.entity_id
_entity_poly.type
_entity_poly.pdbx_seq_one_letter_code
_entity_poly.pdbx_strand_id
1 'polypeptide(L)'
;MTVPKKSYFIKESIVIKESGFVMTRIEKKEILSDEKTKKVAMQVSTVSIVVNLLLSVFKLLAGIIGKSGAMVSDAIHSASDVFSSFIVIIGVSLAGKESDEGHQYGHDRLECVAAIILAVVLLITGAGIGIDGVNKIINGTNGNQTIPGIIAMVAAIVSIATKEWMYWFTRSAAKKINSGAVMADAWHHRSDALSSIGALIGIIGARSGFPILDPIASVIICLFIAKAAYEIFKDAIDKMVDKSCDEEVERKMANIILSQKGVVSLDLLHTRLFGAKIYVDVEIAANGNISLYKSHAIAQEVHDAIEKNFQEVKHCMVHVNPAPKFKGYLLCSDCDGTLTYGEEVLSEENVKAIKYFQKEGGIFTLATGRFPEYADKFKDRFKVNAPIVALNGAVLYDKDNEQIIEKWPMAKEDCYKLVKYVNDNWTKVWEYWINYTAHDSKEFKPLESAPGDGSLEKLFDSIGDEVFKILFIQDEEVTVAMQKDLKEKFGNKFRFDTSWPNGLEIQRVDSGKGIAVEYLKKHFNQHIHTTIGVGDQENDISLLQNCDIGYAVGNAKENVKKLADRVTVPNTENAIKAVIEDLDKQNY
;
A
#
# COMPACT_ATOMS: atom_id res chain seq x y z
N MET A 1 16.59 27.46 -29.62
CA MET A 1 17.73 27.74 -28.72
C MET A 1 17.79 26.62 -27.69
N THR A 2 18.71 25.68 -27.89
CA THR A 2 18.94 24.51 -27.03
C THR A 2 19.78 24.90 -25.83
N VAL A 3 19.19 24.85 -24.63
CA VAL A 3 19.94 25.03 -23.38
C VAL A 3 20.41 23.65 -22.91
N PRO A 4 21.72 23.45 -22.66
CA PRO A 4 22.22 22.18 -22.15
C PRO A 4 21.84 22.05 -20.66
N LYS A 5 21.03 21.05 -20.30
CA LYS A 5 20.74 20.73 -18.90
C LYS A 5 21.99 20.11 -18.25
N LYS A 6 22.70 20.94 -17.47
CA LYS A 6 23.72 20.50 -16.50
C LYS A 6 23.06 19.70 -15.38
N SER A 7 23.68 18.58 -15.05
CA SER A 7 23.35 17.67 -13.95
C SER A 7 23.60 18.32 -12.58
N TYR A 8 22.65 18.21 -11.64
CA TYR A 8 22.89 18.50 -10.21
C TYR A 8 22.09 17.56 -9.29
N PHE A 9 22.64 17.42 -8.08
CA PHE A 9 22.54 16.40 -7.02
C PHE A 9 21.15 16.10 -6.40
N ILE A 10 21.03 14.90 -5.81
CA ILE A 10 20.05 14.57 -4.76
C ILE A 10 20.75 14.66 -3.40
N LYS A 11 20.15 15.44 -2.47
CA LYS A 11 20.49 15.52 -1.04
C LYS A 11 19.31 14.96 -0.24
N GLU A 12 19.62 14.25 0.84
CA GLU A 12 18.85 13.25 1.61
C GLU A 12 17.61 13.74 2.38
N SER A 13 16.79 12.78 2.86
CA SER A 13 16.36 12.71 4.28
C SER A 13 15.66 11.39 4.67
N ILE A 14 16.25 10.60 5.57
CA ILE A 14 15.55 9.66 6.48
C ILE A 14 16.28 9.70 7.84
N VAL A 15 15.56 9.95 8.94
CA VAL A 15 16.04 9.83 10.33
C VAL A 15 14.93 9.19 11.17
N ILE A 16 15.09 8.32 12.19
CA ILE A 16 16.00 7.23 12.65
C ILE A 16 15.10 6.44 13.64
N LYS A 17 15.26 5.12 13.79
CA LYS A 17 15.11 4.46 15.11
C LYS A 17 16.33 3.56 15.40
N GLU A 18 16.63 3.43 16.68
CA GLU A 18 17.92 3.12 17.30
C GLU A 18 18.55 1.76 16.92
N SER A 19 19.87 1.78 16.74
CA SER A 19 20.83 0.65 16.62
C SER A 19 20.81 -0.22 15.36
N GLY A 20 21.78 0.02 14.46
CA GLY A 20 22.23 -0.93 13.44
C GLY A 20 22.49 -0.31 12.07
N PHE A 21 23.75 0.01 11.77
CA PHE A 21 24.22 0.53 10.49
C PHE A 21 23.69 -0.27 9.28
N VAL A 22 23.01 0.39 8.34
CA VAL A 22 22.78 -0.13 6.98
C VAL A 22 23.67 0.65 6.02
N MET A 23 24.77 0.03 5.59
CA MET A 23 25.62 0.55 4.52
C MET A 23 25.00 0.18 3.17
N THR A 24 24.18 1.05 2.60
CA THR A 24 23.68 0.87 1.23
C THR A 24 24.76 1.35 0.25
N ARG A 25 25.35 0.42 -0.52
CA ARG A 25 26.27 0.75 -1.61
C ARG A 25 25.48 1.40 -2.73
N ILE A 26 25.64 2.71 -2.91
CA ILE A 26 25.06 3.44 -4.05
C ILE A 26 25.89 3.10 -5.29
N GLU A 27 25.41 2.18 -6.12
CA GLU A 27 25.92 2.04 -7.48
C GLU A 27 25.38 3.20 -8.33
N LYS A 28 26.30 4.04 -8.78
CA LYS A 28 26.02 5.16 -9.68
C LYS A 28 25.70 4.57 -11.07
N LYS A 29 24.44 4.28 -11.35
CA LYS A 29 24.00 3.82 -12.68
C LYS A 29 23.92 5.04 -13.60
N GLU A 30 24.89 5.18 -14.51
CA GLU A 30 24.89 6.22 -15.52
C GLU A 30 23.85 5.86 -16.59
N ILE A 31 22.69 6.52 -16.57
CA ILE A 31 21.58 6.25 -17.48
C ILE A 31 21.84 6.97 -18.82
N LEU A 32 21.83 6.22 -19.92
CA LEU A 32 22.13 6.69 -21.26
C LEU A 32 20.83 7.05 -22.00
N SER A 33 20.86 8.11 -22.82
CA SER A 33 19.76 8.41 -23.76
C SER A 33 19.58 7.31 -24.80
N ASP A 34 18.41 7.19 -25.42
CA ASP A 34 18.08 6.12 -26.38
C ASP A 34 19.09 6.06 -27.54
N GLU A 35 19.51 7.21 -28.07
CA GLU A 35 20.58 7.28 -29.07
C GLU A 35 21.92 6.74 -28.55
N LYS A 36 22.28 7.05 -27.29
CA LYS A 36 23.53 6.55 -26.69
C LYS A 36 23.44 5.06 -26.42
N THR A 37 22.30 4.55 -25.94
CA THR A 37 22.01 3.13 -25.73
C THR A 37 22.16 2.35 -27.04
N LYS A 38 21.51 2.82 -28.11
CA LYS A 38 21.65 2.25 -29.45
C LYS A 38 23.11 2.30 -29.94
N LYS A 39 23.80 3.43 -29.75
CA LYS A 39 25.21 3.57 -30.16
C LYS A 39 26.11 2.58 -29.42
N VAL A 40 25.92 2.37 -28.12
CA VAL A 40 26.68 1.40 -27.33
C VAL A 40 26.43 -0.02 -27.84
N ALA A 41 25.17 -0.41 -28.07
CA ALA A 41 24.85 -1.72 -28.63
C ALA A 41 25.53 -1.93 -30.00
N MET A 42 25.42 -0.95 -30.90
CA MET A 42 26.03 -1.00 -32.23
C MET A 42 27.56 -1.07 -32.17
N GLN A 43 28.20 -0.32 -31.28
CA GLN A 43 29.65 -0.36 -31.09
C GLN A 43 30.10 -1.74 -30.60
N VAL A 44 29.42 -2.31 -29.62
CA VAL A 44 29.76 -3.60 -29.03
C VAL A 44 29.58 -4.73 -30.05
N SER A 45 28.45 -4.75 -30.78
CA SER A 45 28.23 -5.72 -31.85
C SER A 45 29.24 -5.56 -32.99
N THR A 46 29.63 -4.34 -33.35
CA THR A 46 30.67 -4.12 -34.38
C THR A 46 32.03 -4.67 -33.94
N VAL A 47 32.43 -4.41 -32.68
CA VAL A 47 33.65 -5.00 -32.11
C VAL A 47 33.57 -6.52 -32.12
N SER A 48 32.42 -7.09 -31.75
CA SER A 48 32.20 -8.53 -31.76
C SER A 48 32.38 -9.14 -33.16
N ILE A 49 31.77 -8.53 -34.19
CA ILE A 49 31.92 -8.96 -35.58
C ILE A 49 33.39 -8.92 -36.02
N VAL A 50 34.08 -7.80 -35.79
CA VAL A 50 35.48 -7.64 -36.21
C VAL A 50 36.38 -8.66 -35.51
N VAL A 51 36.21 -8.85 -34.21
CA VAL A 51 37.04 -9.78 -33.44
C VAL A 51 36.76 -11.23 -33.83
N ASN A 52 35.50 -11.64 -34.04
CA ASN A 52 35.17 -12.99 -34.51
C ASN A 52 35.71 -13.27 -35.92
N LEU A 53 35.66 -12.30 -36.84
CA LEU A 53 36.26 -12.43 -38.17
C LEU A 53 37.79 -12.59 -38.10
N LEU A 54 38.47 -11.75 -37.31
CA LEU A 54 39.91 -11.85 -37.11
C LEU A 54 40.29 -13.18 -36.45
N LEU A 55 39.53 -13.62 -35.45
CA LEU A 55 39.75 -14.88 -34.76
C LEU A 55 39.52 -16.07 -35.69
N SER A 56 38.51 -16.03 -36.55
CA SER A 56 38.26 -17.05 -37.57
C SER A 56 39.42 -17.16 -38.56
N VAL A 57 39.90 -16.04 -39.10
CA VAL A 57 41.08 -16.03 -40.01
C VAL A 57 42.31 -16.58 -39.30
N PHE A 58 42.55 -16.17 -38.05
CA PHE A 58 43.66 -16.65 -37.24
C PHE A 58 43.60 -18.18 -37.03
N LYS A 59 42.43 -18.71 -36.62
CA LYS A 59 42.21 -20.14 -36.43
C LYS A 59 42.36 -20.92 -37.74
N LEU A 60 41.84 -20.40 -38.85
CA LEU A 60 41.93 -21.05 -40.16
C LEU A 60 43.40 -21.22 -40.58
N LEU A 61 44.21 -20.16 -40.47
CA LEU A 61 45.64 -20.22 -40.75
C LEU A 61 46.37 -21.19 -39.82
N ALA A 62 46.07 -21.15 -38.52
CA ALA A 62 46.64 -22.09 -37.54
C ALA A 62 46.26 -23.55 -37.83
N GLY A 63 45.03 -23.78 -38.32
CA GLY A 63 44.54 -25.10 -38.72
C GLY A 63 45.22 -25.63 -39.98
N ILE A 64 45.41 -24.80 -41.01
CA ILE A 64 46.10 -25.19 -42.25
C ILE A 64 47.59 -25.47 -41.96
N ILE A 65 48.28 -24.55 -41.28
CA ILE A 65 49.71 -24.69 -40.95
C ILE A 65 49.94 -25.87 -39.99
N GLY A 66 49.07 -25.98 -38.98
CA GLY A 66 49.10 -27.07 -38.00
C GLY A 66 48.53 -28.40 -38.50
N LYS A 67 48.06 -28.47 -39.76
CA LYS A 67 47.40 -29.63 -40.38
C LYS A 67 46.29 -30.23 -39.49
N SER A 68 45.50 -29.37 -38.85
CA SER A 68 44.44 -29.75 -37.91
C SER A 68 43.07 -29.44 -38.49
N GLY A 69 42.34 -30.47 -38.91
CA GLY A 69 40.94 -30.33 -39.35
C GLY A 69 40.01 -29.83 -38.25
N ALA A 70 40.27 -30.19 -36.99
CA ALA A 70 39.50 -29.70 -35.84
C ALA A 70 39.60 -28.18 -35.68
N MET A 71 40.80 -27.60 -35.86
CA MET A 71 41.00 -26.15 -35.80
C MET A 71 40.35 -25.42 -36.99
N VAL A 72 40.34 -26.03 -38.18
CA VAL A 72 39.62 -25.49 -39.34
C VAL A 72 38.11 -25.48 -39.10
N SER A 73 37.56 -26.55 -38.49
CA SER A 73 36.14 -26.60 -38.10
C SER A 73 35.79 -25.51 -37.08
N ASP A 74 36.65 -25.28 -36.09
CA ASP A 74 36.49 -24.23 -35.08
C ASP A 74 36.60 -22.81 -35.68
N ALA A 75 37.38 -22.64 -36.75
CA ALA A 75 37.43 -21.40 -37.52
C ALA A 75 36.10 -21.08 -38.22
N ILE A 76 35.46 -22.08 -38.84
CA ILE A 76 34.14 -21.93 -39.48
C ILE A 76 33.07 -21.63 -38.43
N HIS A 77 33.14 -22.29 -37.27
CA HIS A 77 32.25 -22.00 -36.14
C HIS A 77 32.39 -20.53 -35.70
N SER A 78 33.62 -20.06 -35.50
CA SER A 78 33.90 -18.66 -35.13
C SER A 78 33.42 -17.64 -36.18
N ALA A 79 33.38 -18.01 -37.46
CA ALA A 79 32.78 -17.17 -38.50
C ALA A 79 31.25 -17.14 -38.41
N SER A 80 30.63 -18.24 -37.97
CA SER A 80 29.17 -18.34 -37.80
C SER A 80 28.68 -17.50 -36.62
N ASP A 81 29.52 -17.25 -35.62
CA ASP A 81 29.21 -16.37 -34.48
C ASP A 81 28.97 -14.91 -34.88
N VAL A 82 29.41 -14.50 -36.07
CA VAL A 82 29.07 -13.19 -36.63
C VAL A 82 27.55 -13.04 -36.80
N PHE A 83 26.83 -14.15 -37.01
CA PHE A 83 25.38 -14.15 -37.16
C PHE A 83 24.63 -13.70 -35.90
N SER A 84 25.10 -14.06 -34.69
CA SER A 84 24.45 -13.62 -33.44
C SER A 84 24.53 -12.10 -33.29
N SER A 85 25.69 -11.52 -33.61
CA SER A 85 25.89 -10.06 -33.56
C SER A 85 25.05 -9.32 -34.61
N PHE A 86 24.78 -9.92 -35.78
CA PHE A 86 23.82 -9.37 -36.73
C PHE A 86 22.38 -9.37 -36.20
N ILE A 87 21.96 -10.44 -35.53
CA ILE A 87 20.63 -10.49 -34.88
C ILE A 87 20.50 -9.36 -33.86
N VAL A 88 21.53 -9.11 -33.04
CA VAL A 88 21.55 -7.99 -32.09
C VAL A 88 21.40 -6.64 -32.80
N ILE A 89 22.20 -6.39 -33.85
CA ILE A 89 22.15 -5.14 -34.61
C ILE A 89 20.75 -4.89 -35.17
N ILE A 90 20.15 -5.91 -35.78
CA ILE A 90 18.80 -5.81 -36.36
C ILE A 90 17.77 -5.59 -35.26
N GLY A 91 17.80 -6.40 -34.20
CA GLY A 91 16.88 -6.33 -33.07
C GLY A 91 16.87 -4.96 -32.41
N VAL A 92 18.05 -4.45 -32.05
CA VAL A 92 18.19 -3.12 -31.41
C VAL A 92 17.84 -1.99 -32.39
N SER A 93 18.19 -2.13 -33.68
CA SER A 93 17.87 -1.11 -34.67
C SER A 93 16.38 -0.99 -34.94
N LEU A 94 15.68 -2.12 -34.99
CA LEU A 94 14.22 -2.17 -35.14
C LEU A 94 13.52 -1.71 -33.86
N ALA A 95 14.02 -2.10 -32.69
CA ALA A 95 13.46 -1.70 -31.41
C ALA A 95 13.53 -0.18 -31.19
N GLY A 96 14.63 0.45 -31.62
CA GLY A 96 14.80 1.90 -31.55
C GLY A 96 14.08 2.70 -32.65
N LYS A 97 13.12 2.12 -33.37
CA LYS A 97 12.26 2.89 -34.29
C LYS A 97 11.16 3.60 -33.49
N GLU A 98 10.85 4.84 -33.90
CA GLU A 98 9.74 5.60 -33.36
C GLU A 98 8.39 4.91 -33.62
N SER A 99 7.35 5.38 -32.94
CA SER A 99 5.97 4.91 -33.13
C SER A 99 5.48 5.18 -34.55
N ASP A 100 4.69 4.26 -35.11
CA ASP A 100 4.00 4.42 -36.38
C ASP A 100 2.50 4.07 -36.24
N GLU A 101 1.73 4.17 -37.33
CA GLU A 101 0.28 3.90 -37.31
C GLU A 101 -0.07 2.48 -36.86
N GLY A 102 0.78 1.49 -37.16
CA GLY A 102 0.59 0.09 -36.75
C GLY A 102 1.12 -0.20 -35.34
N HIS A 103 2.03 0.64 -34.83
CA HIS A 103 2.72 0.45 -33.55
C HIS A 103 2.78 1.78 -32.77
N GLN A 104 1.64 2.20 -32.22
CA GLN A 104 1.48 3.50 -31.53
C GLN A 104 2.38 3.65 -30.28
N TYR A 105 2.75 2.53 -29.63
CA TYR A 105 3.65 2.52 -28.47
C TYR A 105 5.13 2.34 -28.84
N GLY A 106 5.44 2.24 -30.14
CA GLY A 106 6.79 2.02 -30.65
C GLY A 106 7.13 0.54 -30.81
N HIS A 107 8.41 0.29 -31.09
CA HIS A 107 8.91 -1.01 -31.52
C HIS A 107 9.78 -1.72 -30.47
N ASP A 108 9.88 -1.20 -29.25
CA ASP A 108 10.86 -1.65 -28.24
C ASP A 108 10.82 -3.16 -27.97
N ARG A 109 9.64 -3.80 -28.07
CA ARG A 109 9.47 -5.26 -27.88
C ARG A 109 10.21 -6.12 -28.92
N LEU A 110 10.61 -5.58 -30.06
CA LEU A 110 11.41 -6.31 -31.06
C LEU A 110 12.79 -6.71 -30.52
N GLU A 111 13.29 -6.02 -29.50
CA GLU A 111 14.49 -6.44 -28.81
C GLU A 111 14.28 -7.74 -28.02
N CYS A 112 13.13 -7.90 -27.36
CA CYS A 112 12.76 -9.15 -26.68
C CYS A 112 12.69 -10.31 -27.67
N VAL A 113 12.16 -10.07 -28.88
CA VAL A 113 12.13 -11.09 -29.95
C VAL A 113 13.55 -11.50 -30.35
N ALA A 114 14.46 -10.55 -30.53
CA ALA A 114 15.87 -10.85 -30.82
C ALA A 114 16.54 -11.64 -29.69
N ALA A 115 16.28 -11.27 -28.43
CA ALA A 115 16.79 -11.99 -27.26
C ALA A 115 16.26 -13.44 -27.19
N ILE A 116 14.98 -13.66 -27.50
CA ILE A 116 14.38 -15.00 -27.57
C ILE A 116 15.04 -15.84 -28.66
N ILE A 117 15.20 -15.30 -29.87
CA ILE A 117 15.86 -16.00 -30.98
C ILE A 117 17.29 -16.41 -30.55
N LEU A 118 18.05 -15.49 -29.96
CA LEU A 118 19.41 -15.76 -29.51
C LEU A 118 19.47 -16.79 -28.37
N ALA A 119 18.53 -16.74 -27.43
CA ALA A 119 18.43 -17.72 -26.35
C ALA A 119 18.11 -19.13 -26.88
N VAL A 120 17.23 -19.24 -27.88
CA VAL A 120 16.94 -20.52 -28.54
C VAL A 120 18.15 -21.05 -29.28
N VAL A 121 18.85 -20.21 -30.05
CA VAL A 121 20.11 -20.61 -30.72
C VAL A 121 21.14 -21.07 -29.69
N LEU A 122 21.28 -20.35 -28.57
CA LEU A 122 22.20 -20.71 -27.47
C LEU A 122 21.85 -22.07 -26.86
N LEU A 123 20.56 -22.33 -26.63
CA LEU A 123 20.08 -23.61 -26.11
C LEU A 123 20.34 -24.75 -27.09
N ILE A 124 20.11 -24.53 -28.39
CA ILE A 124 20.41 -25.52 -29.44
C ILE A 124 21.90 -25.85 -29.46
N THR A 125 22.78 -24.84 -29.41
CA THR A 125 24.24 -25.03 -29.35
C THR A 125 24.64 -25.82 -28.11
N GLY A 126 24.14 -25.44 -26.93
CA GLY A 126 24.42 -26.15 -25.68
C GLY A 126 23.92 -27.60 -25.69
N ALA A 127 22.70 -27.84 -26.17
CA ALA A 127 22.13 -29.18 -26.30
C ALA A 127 22.93 -30.05 -27.28
N GLY A 128 23.40 -29.49 -28.40
CA GLY A 128 24.28 -30.19 -29.35
C GLY A 128 25.57 -30.69 -28.69
N ILE A 129 26.23 -29.84 -27.89
CA ILE A 129 27.44 -30.19 -27.12
C ILE A 129 27.13 -31.29 -26.09
N GLY A 130 25.99 -31.17 -25.38
CA GLY A 130 25.57 -32.16 -24.39
C GLY A 130 25.26 -33.53 -24.99
N ILE A 131 24.53 -33.56 -26.11
CA ILE A 131 24.18 -34.80 -26.84
C ILE A 131 25.45 -35.49 -27.35
N ASP A 132 26.41 -34.75 -27.91
CA ASP A 132 27.70 -35.31 -28.32
C ASP A 132 28.46 -35.91 -27.12
N GLY A 133 28.47 -35.21 -25.98
CA GLY A 133 29.04 -35.72 -24.73
C GLY A 133 28.39 -37.02 -24.25
N VAL A 134 27.06 -37.09 -24.21
CA VAL A 134 26.33 -38.30 -23.79
C VAL A 134 26.61 -39.46 -24.75
N ASN A 135 26.58 -39.21 -26.07
CA ASN A 135 26.87 -40.23 -27.07
C ASN A 135 28.29 -40.80 -26.93
N LYS A 136 29.28 -39.96 -26.62
CA LYS A 136 30.66 -40.37 -26.33
C LYS A 136 30.78 -41.22 -25.06
N ILE A 137 29.95 -40.97 -24.04
CA ILE A 137 29.90 -41.80 -22.81
C ILE A 137 29.31 -43.18 -23.11
N ILE A 138 28.20 -43.23 -23.86
CA ILE A 138 27.48 -44.47 -24.15
C ILE A 138 28.27 -45.38 -25.11
N ASN A 139 28.81 -44.81 -26.19
CA ASN A 139 29.47 -45.58 -27.25
C ASN A 139 30.94 -45.92 -26.95
N GLY A 140 31.48 -45.42 -25.84
CA GLY A 140 32.90 -45.52 -25.51
C GLY A 140 33.77 -44.59 -26.36
N THR A 141 34.82 -44.04 -25.74
CA THR A 141 35.79 -43.17 -26.43
C THR A 141 36.71 -43.99 -27.33
N ASN A 142 36.33 -44.21 -28.59
CA ASN A 142 37.25 -44.77 -29.59
C ASN A 142 38.37 -43.76 -29.85
N GLY A 143 39.54 -44.02 -29.24
CA GLY A 143 40.67 -43.12 -29.16
C GLY A 143 41.41 -42.91 -30.49
N ASN A 144 40.84 -42.11 -31.38
CA ASN A 144 41.52 -41.61 -32.57
C ASN A 144 41.36 -40.09 -32.75
N GLN A 145 41.33 -39.35 -31.64
CA GLN A 145 41.51 -37.89 -31.72
C GLN A 145 43.00 -37.61 -31.99
N THR A 146 43.29 -37.21 -33.22
CA THR A 146 44.62 -36.70 -33.60
C THR A 146 44.98 -35.55 -32.67
N ILE A 147 46.00 -35.77 -31.86
CA ILE A 147 46.49 -34.78 -30.91
C ILE A 147 46.87 -33.51 -31.69
N PRO A 148 46.22 -32.36 -31.44
CA PRO A 148 46.56 -31.13 -32.15
C PRO A 148 48.02 -30.76 -31.93
N GLY A 149 48.72 -30.36 -32.99
CA GLY A 149 50.09 -29.86 -32.89
C GLY A 149 50.20 -28.64 -31.98
N ILE A 150 51.39 -28.32 -31.49
CA ILE A 150 51.65 -27.22 -30.53
C ILE A 150 51.04 -25.89 -31.02
N ILE A 151 51.09 -25.62 -32.33
CA ILE A 151 50.50 -24.43 -32.97
C ILE A 151 48.98 -24.37 -32.75
N ALA A 152 48.27 -25.48 -32.92
CA ALA A 152 46.82 -25.53 -32.71
C ALA A 152 46.45 -25.39 -31.22
N MET A 153 47.28 -25.92 -30.32
CA MET A 153 47.08 -25.77 -28.88
C MET A 153 47.24 -24.32 -28.42
N VAL A 154 48.27 -23.61 -28.90
CA VAL A 154 48.46 -22.17 -28.61
C VAL A 154 47.29 -21.36 -29.18
N ALA A 155 46.85 -21.65 -30.42
CA ALA A 155 45.72 -20.97 -31.03
C ALA A 155 44.41 -21.15 -30.24
N ALA A 156 44.16 -22.35 -29.69
CA ALA A 156 43.00 -22.62 -28.83
C ALA A 156 43.03 -21.80 -27.53
N ILE A 157 44.19 -21.67 -26.88
CA ILE A 157 44.34 -20.85 -25.66
C ILE A 157 44.07 -19.37 -25.96
N VAL A 158 44.63 -18.84 -27.05
CA VAL A 158 44.39 -17.46 -27.48
C VAL A 158 42.91 -17.23 -27.79
N SER A 159 42.25 -18.21 -28.43
CA SER A 159 40.81 -18.16 -28.67
C SER A 159 40.00 -18.09 -27.38
N ILE A 160 40.29 -18.96 -26.40
CA ILE A 160 39.62 -18.96 -25.09
C ILE A 160 39.76 -17.60 -24.42
N ALA A 161 40.99 -17.06 -24.36
CA ALA A 161 41.25 -15.76 -23.75
C ALA A 161 40.50 -14.62 -24.46
N THR A 162 40.45 -14.66 -25.79
CA THR A 162 39.74 -13.66 -26.59
C THR A 162 38.22 -13.72 -26.35
N LYS A 163 37.63 -14.90 -26.40
CA LYS A 163 36.18 -15.11 -26.16
C LYS A 163 35.79 -14.74 -24.73
N GLU A 164 36.63 -15.04 -23.75
CA GLU A 164 36.41 -14.61 -22.36
C GLU A 164 36.43 -13.09 -22.21
N TRP A 165 37.40 -12.42 -22.83
CA TRP A 165 37.45 -10.96 -22.85
C TRP A 165 36.20 -10.37 -23.52
N MET A 166 35.77 -10.93 -24.65
CA MET A 166 34.54 -10.51 -25.34
C MET A 166 33.30 -10.67 -24.45
N TYR A 167 33.18 -11.77 -23.70
CA TYR A 167 32.08 -11.95 -22.74
C TYR A 167 32.01 -10.80 -21.72
N TRP A 168 33.13 -10.46 -21.07
CA TRP A 168 33.13 -9.40 -20.07
C TRP A 168 32.85 -8.02 -20.67
N PHE A 169 33.42 -7.74 -21.84
CA PHE A 169 33.18 -6.51 -22.59
C PHE A 169 31.69 -6.36 -22.96
N THR A 170 31.11 -7.37 -23.61
CA THR A 170 29.72 -7.36 -24.07
C THR A 170 28.73 -7.37 -22.89
N ARG A 171 29.00 -8.17 -21.84
CA ARG A 171 28.16 -8.22 -20.63
C ARG A 171 28.13 -6.89 -19.90
N SER A 172 29.28 -6.21 -19.79
CA SER A 172 29.34 -4.90 -19.15
C SER A 172 28.48 -3.88 -19.90
N ALA A 173 28.50 -3.92 -21.24
CA ALA A 173 27.64 -3.08 -22.05
C ALA A 173 26.17 -3.46 -21.88
N ALA A 174 25.81 -4.75 -22.01
CA ALA A 174 24.45 -5.26 -21.86
C ALA A 174 23.79 -4.79 -20.56
N LYS A 175 24.50 -4.90 -19.43
CA LYS A 175 24.04 -4.40 -18.13
C LYS A 175 23.88 -2.89 -18.08
N LYS A 176 24.79 -2.14 -18.71
CA LYS A 176 24.75 -0.67 -18.74
C LYS A 176 23.51 -0.16 -19.49
N ILE A 177 23.13 -0.83 -20.58
CA ILE A 177 22.02 -0.42 -21.43
C ILE A 177 20.72 -1.21 -21.19
N ASN A 178 20.71 -2.13 -20.22
CA ASN A 178 19.59 -3.03 -19.91
C ASN A 178 19.09 -3.85 -21.13
N SER A 179 20.01 -4.31 -21.99
CA SER A 179 19.69 -5.00 -23.23
C SER A 179 19.73 -6.52 -23.09
N GLY A 180 18.58 -7.16 -23.30
CA GLY A 180 18.47 -8.63 -23.32
C GLY A 180 19.19 -9.25 -24.51
N ALA A 181 19.10 -8.61 -25.69
CA ALA A 181 19.74 -9.10 -26.91
C ALA A 181 21.28 -9.06 -26.81
N VAL A 182 21.86 -7.96 -26.31
CA VAL A 182 23.32 -7.86 -26.09
C VAL A 182 23.77 -8.81 -24.97
N MET A 183 22.96 -9.03 -23.94
CA MET A 183 23.26 -10.03 -22.90
C MET A 183 23.30 -11.45 -23.46
N ALA A 184 22.42 -11.78 -24.40
CA ALA A 184 22.42 -13.07 -25.07
C ALA A 184 23.68 -13.28 -25.91
N ASP A 185 24.11 -12.26 -26.64
CA ASP A 185 25.37 -12.29 -27.43
C ASP A 185 26.61 -12.45 -26.53
N ALA A 186 26.62 -11.82 -25.35
CA ALA A 186 27.67 -12.07 -24.37
C ALA A 186 27.74 -13.55 -23.97
N TRP A 187 26.59 -14.16 -23.64
CA TRP A 187 26.54 -15.56 -23.27
C TRP A 187 26.88 -16.52 -24.41
N HIS A 188 26.61 -16.15 -25.67
CA HIS A 188 27.14 -16.86 -26.84
C HIS A 188 28.68 -16.91 -26.80
N HIS A 189 29.36 -15.78 -26.63
CA HIS A 189 30.84 -15.78 -26.51
C HIS A 189 31.33 -16.63 -25.32
N ARG A 190 30.60 -16.60 -24.21
CA ARG A 190 30.94 -17.39 -23.02
C ARG A 190 30.75 -18.89 -23.25
N SER A 191 29.70 -19.28 -23.98
CA SER A 191 29.44 -20.66 -24.39
C SER A 191 30.61 -21.21 -25.19
N ASP A 192 31.14 -20.44 -26.15
CA ASP A 192 32.29 -20.85 -26.96
C ASP A 192 33.56 -21.01 -26.12
N ALA A 193 33.81 -20.07 -25.21
CA ALA A 193 34.94 -20.13 -24.28
C ALA A 193 34.84 -21.38 -23.38
N LEU A 194 33.67 -21.62 -22.79
CA LEU A 194 33.42 -22.78 -21.93
C LEU A 194 33.56 -24.10 -22.71
N SER A 195 32.98 -24.19 -23.91
CA SER A 195 33.12 -25.35 -24.80
C SER A 195 34.59 -25.64 -25.12
N SER A 196 35.36 -24.61 -25.48
CA SER A 196 36.79 -24.72 -25.76
C SER A 196 37.62 -25.14 -24.53
N ILE A 197 37.27 -24.63 -23.34
CA ILE A 197 37.88 -25.06 -22.07
C ILE A 197 37.54 -26.53 -21.77
N GLY A 198 36.29 -26.95 -22.01
CA GLY A 198 35.85 -28.34 -21.86
C GLY A 198 36.66 -29.29 -22.74
N ALA A 199 36.81 -28.95 -24.01
CA ALA A 199 37.64 -29.71 -24.95
C ALA A 199 39.11 -29.76 -24.51
N LEU A 200 39.67 -28.66 -23.98
CA LEU A 200 41.04 -28.64 -23.46
C LEU A 200 41.21 -29.56 -22.23
N ILE A 201 40.26 -29.52 -21.29
CA ILE A 201 40.23 -30.44 -20.14
C ILE A 201 40.13 -31.89 -20.63
N GLY A 202 39.30 -32.14 -21.64
CA GLY A 202 39.15 -33.44 -22.29
C GLY A 202 40.44 -33.98 -22.88
N ILE A 203 41.18 -33.14 -23.62
CA ILE A 203 42.47 -33.49 -24.21
C ILE A 203 43.51 -33.79 -23.13
N ILE A 204 43.59 -32.96 -22.08
CA ILE A 204 44.52 -33.17 -20.96
C ILE A 204 44.15 -34.48 -20.23
N GLY A 205 42.87 -34.69 -19.94
CA GLY A 205 42.35 -35.89 -19.31
C GLY A 205 42.66 -37.16 -20.11
N ALA A 206 42.43 -37.14 -21.42
CA ALA A 206 42.77 -38.24 -22.31
C ALA A 206 44.27 -38.56 -22.31
N ARG A 207 45.15 -37.54 -22.31
CA ARG A 207 46.61 -37.73 -22.20
C ARG A 207 47.03 -38.31 -20.84
N SER A 208 46.29 -38.01 -19.77
CA SER A 208 46.51 -38.56 -18.43
C SER A 208 45.85 -39.92 -18.19
N GLY A 209 45.27 -40.56 -19.22
CA GLY A 209 44.65 -41.88 -19.12
C GLY A 209 43.16 -41.87 -18.76
N PHE A 210 42.52 -40.70 -18.73
CA PHE A 210 41.08 -40.52 -18.43
C PHE A 210 40.31 -39.87 -19.60
N PRO A 211 40.11 -40.56 -20.74
CA PRO A 211 39.39 -40.01 -21.90
C PRO A 211 37.93 -39.62 -21.62
N ILE A 212 37.33 -40.18 -20.57
CA ILE A 212 35.95 -39.89 -20.14
C ILE A 212 35.77 -38.44 -19.64
N LEU A 213 36.86 -37.72 -19.35
CA LEU A 213 36.78 -36.33 -18.88
C LEU A 213 36.26 -35.36 -19.97
N ASP A 214 36.53 -35.62 -21.26
CA ASP A 214 36.02 -34.81 -22.38
C ASP A 214 34.48 -34.78 -22.43
N PRO A 215 33.79 -35.94 -22.48
CA PRO A 215 32.34 -35.93 -22.51
C PRO A 215 31.70 -35.52 -21.19
N ILE A 216 32.32 -35.81 -20.03
CA ILE A 216 31.82 -35.33 -18.73
C ILE A 216 31.84 -33.80 -18.70
N ALA A 217 32.94 -33.17 -19.13
CA ALA A 217 33.04 -31.72 -19.20
C ALA A 217 31.98 -31.13 -20.15
N SER A 218 31.76 -31.77 -21.30
CA SER A 218 30.75 -31.37 -22.29
C SER A 218 29.32 -31.38 -21.71
N VAL A 219 28.96 -32.42 -20.94
CA VAL A 219 27.65 -32.50 -20.26
C VAL A 219 27.51 -31.42 -19.19
N ILE A 220 28.55 -31.18 -18.39
CA ILE A 220 28.52 -30.11 -17.36
C ILE A 220 28.34 -28.73 -18.01
N ILE A 221 29.08 -28.45 -19.09
CA ILE A 221 29.00 -27.19 -19.83
C ILE A 221 27.62 -27.01 -20.46
N CYS A 222 27.03 -28.08 -21.02
CA CYS A 222 25.65 -28.07 -21.52
C CYS A 222 24.66 -27.58 -20.45
N LEU A 223 24.77 -28.02 -19.20
CA LEU A 223 23.89 -27.57 -18.11
C LEU A 223 24.06 -26.07 -17.80
N PHE A 224 25.28 -25.56 -17.81
CA PHE A 224 25.53 -24.13 -17.62
C PHE A 224 24.97 -23.28 -18.76
N ILE A 225 25.16 -23.71 -20.01
CA ILE A 225 24.63 -23.02 -21.20
C ILE A 225 23.10 -23.06 -21.19
N ALA A 226 22.50 -24.22 -20.89
CA ALA A 226 21.04 -24.37 -20.83
C ALA A 226 20.43 -23.47 -19.75
N LYS A 227 21.06 -23.36 -18.57
CA LYS A 227 20.64 -22.45 -17.51
C LYS A 227 20.69 -20.99 -17.99
N ALA A 228 21.79 -20.57 -18.61
CA ALA A 228 21.93 -19.21 -19.12
C ALA A 228 20.89 -18.89 -20.21
N ALA A 229 20.68 -19.82 -21.15
CA ALA A 229 19.67 -19.69 -22.20
C ALA A 229 18.25 -19.57 -21.60
N TYR A 230 17.92 -20.38 -20.59
CA TYR A 230 16.64 -20.30 -19.89
C TYR A 230 16.45 -18.97 -19.16
N GLU A 231 17.48 -18.47 -18.47
CA GLU A 231 17.43 -17.16 -17.78
C GLU A 231 17.18 -16.00 -18.77
N ILE A 232 17.88 -15.98 -19.90
CA ILE A 232 17.68 -14.97 -20.96
C ILE A 232 16.28 -15.10 -21.57
N PHE A 233 15.85 -16.32 -21.90
CA PHE A 233 14.54 -16.57 -22.50
C PHE A 233 13.43 -16.12 -21.55
N LYS A 234 13.53 -16.46 -20.25
CA LYS A 234 12.58 -16.05 -19.23
C LYS A 234 12.52 -14.53 -19.08
N ASP A 235 13.66 -13.85 -19.00
CA ASP A 235 13.72 -12.37 -18.94
C ASP A 235 13.06 -11.73 -20.17
N ALA A 236 13.30 -12.26 -21.36
CA ALA A 236 12.72 -11.74 -22.60
C ALA A 236 11.22 -11.98 -22.71
N ILE A 237 10.72 -13.14 -22.26
CA ILE A 237 9.27 -13.42 -22.19
C ILE A 237 8.60 -12.56 -21.14
N ASP A 238 9.19 -12.45 -19.94
CA ASP A 238 8.70 -11.60 -18.85
C ASP A 238 8.50 -10.15 -19.35
N LYS A 239 9.47 -9.60 -20.09
CA LYS A 239 9.39 -8.26 -20.72
C LYS A 239 8.42 -8.19 -21.91
N MET A 240 8.06 -9.33 -22.51
CA MET A 240 7.11 -9.39 -23.63
C MET A 240 5.66 -9.44 -23.14
N VAL A 241 5.42 -10.05 -21.97
CA VAL A 241 4.09 -10.21 -21.35
C VAL A 241 3.79 -9.15 -20.28
N ASP A 242 4.49 -8.02 -20.32
CA ASP A 242 4.25 -6.87 -19.45
C ASP A 242 4.42 -7.15 -17.94
N LYS A 243 5.42 -7.96 -17.56
CA LYS A 243 5.74 -8.19 -16.15
C LYS A 243 5.99 -6.87 -15.42
N SER A 244 5.55 -6.79 -14.16
CA SER A 244 5.77 -5.64 -13.30
C SER A 244 7.25 -5.43 -12.95
N CYS A 245 7.55 -4.21 -12.49
CA CYS A 245 8.84 -3.89 -11.89
C CYS A 245 9.00 -4.62 -10.56
N ASP A 246 10.24 -4.64 -10.05
CA ASP A 246 10.52 -5.16 -8.72
C ASP A 246 9.81 -4.33 -7.64
N GLU A 247 9.38 -4.98 -6.57
CA GLU A 247 8.62 -4.37 -5.47
C GLU A 247 9.32 -3.15 -4.85
N GLU A 248 10.66 -3.15 -4.82
CA GLU A 248 11.46 -2.02 -4.34
C GLU A 248 11.27 -0.77 -5.21
N VAL A 249 11.17 -0.94 -6.53
CA VAL A 249 10.95 0.15 -7.48
C VAL A 249 9.53 0.69 -7.33
N GLU A 250 8.53 -0.20 -7.27
CA GLU A 250 7.13 0.21 -7.08
C GLU A 250 6.93 0.94 -5.75
N ARG A 251 7.56 0.48 -4.66
CA ARG A 251 7.52 1.15 -3.37
C ARG A 251 8.14 2.55 -3.41
N LYS A 252 9.25 2.72 -4.12
CA LYS A 252 9.87 4.04 -4.33
C LYS A 252 8.96 4.96 -5.15
N MET A 253 8.31 4.44 -6.20
CA MET A 253 7.33 5.19 -7.00
C MET A 253 6.14 5.62 -6.14
N ALA A 254 5.54 4.72 -5.37
CA ALA A 254 4.42 5.00 -4.48
C ALA A 254 4.73 6.12 -3.47
N ASN A 255 5.91 6.06 -2.84
CA ASN A 255 6.35 7.10 -1.90
C ASN A 255 6.50 8.48 -2.57
N ILE A 256 7.03 8.52 -3.79
CA ILE A 256 7.16 9.77 -4.56
C ILE A 256 5.76 10.31 -4.90
N ILE A 257 4.83 9.46 -5.34
CA ILE A 257 3.45 9.86 -5.66
C ILE A 257 2.75 10.44 -4.43
N LEU A 258 2.78 9.71 -3.31
CA LEU A 258 2.14 10.13 -2.05
C LEU A 258 2.77 11.40 -1.45
N SER A 259 4.02 11.72 -1.80
CA SER A 259 4.66 12.97 -1.36
C SER A 259 4.23 14.20 -2.16
N GLN A 260 3.53 14.04 -3.30
CA GLN A 260 3.08 15.17 -4.10
C GLN A 260 1.91 15.90 -3.42
N LYS A 261 1.95 17.24 -3.47
CA LYS A 261 0.95 18.07 -2.82
C LYS A 261 -0.41 17.90 -3.51
N GLY A 262 -1.45 17.64 -2.72
CA GLY A 262 -2.82 17.49 -3.23
C GLY A 262 -3.21 16.06 -3.58
N VAL A 263 -2.26 15.11 -3.52
CA VAL A 263 -2.57 13.67 -3.51
C VAL A 263 -3.07 13.29 -2.12
N VAL A 264 -4.31 12.81 -2.05
CA VAL A 264 -4.96 12.34 -0.81
C VAL A 264 -4.69 10.86 -0.59
N SER A 265 -4.76 10.06 -1.65
CA SER A 265 -4.38 8.65 -1.63
C SER A 265 -3.86 8.19 -3.00
N LEU A 266 -3.11 7.10 -2.96
CA LEU A 266 -2.75 6.31 -4.13
C LEU A 266 -3.71 5.11 -4.17
N ASP A 267 -4.56 5.06 -5.18
CA ASP A 267 -5.60 4.02 -5.30
C ASP A 267 -5.08 2.83 -6.11
N LEU A 268 -4.28 3.08 -7.14
CA LEU A 268 -3.69 2.05 -8.00
C LEU A 268 -2.32 2.49 -8.53
N LEU A 269 -1.37 1.55 -8.54
CA LEU A 269 -0.07 1.68 -9.19
C LEU A 269 0.21 0.38 -9.94
N HIS A 270 0.18 0.42 -11.27
CA HIS A 270 0.59 -0.68 -12.12
C HIS A 270 1.84 -0.27 -12.89
N THR A 271 2.86 -1.12 -12.86
CA THR A 271 4.04 -0.98 -13.69
C THR A 271 4.12 -2.14 -14.67
N ARG A 272 4.68 -1.88 -15.85
CA ARG A 272 5.00 -2.91 -16.83
C ARG A 272 6.32 -2.64 -17.52
N LEU A 273 7.12 -3.69 -17.63
CA LEU A 273 8.35 -3.69 -18.40
C LEU A 273 8.01 -3.78 -19.89
N PHE A 274 8.54 -2.84 -20.67
CA PHE A 274 8.35 -2.76 -22.11
C PHE A 274 9.73 -2.72 -22.78
N GLY A 275 10.31 -3.90 -22.99
CA GLY A 275 11.72 -4.02 -23.40
C GLY A 275 12.66 -3.50 -22.32
N ALA A 276 13.45 -2.47 -22.64
CA ALA A 276 14.35 -1.81 -21.69
C ALA A 276 13.70 -0.63 -20.93
N LYS A 277 12.43 -0.33 -21.21
CA LYS A 277 11.67 0.81 -20.67
C LYS A 277 10.55 0.37 -19.72
N ILE A 278 10.01 1.32 -18.97
CA ILE A 278 8.90 1.11 -18.03
C ILE A 278 7.71 1.97 -18.46
N TYR A 279 6.51 1.40 -18.44
CA TYR A 279 5.26 2.15 -18.47
C TYR A 279 4.61 2.07 -17.09
N VAL A 280 4.05 3.19 -16.65
CA VAL A 280 3.42 3.33 -15.35
C VAL A 280 1.99 3.82 -15.55
N ASP A 281 1.03 3.13 -14.94
CA ASP A 281 -0.37 3.52 -14.88
C ASP A 281 -0.72 3.77 -13.40
N VAL A 282 -1.15 4.98 -13.08
CA VAL A 282 -1.41 5.44 -11.70
C VAL A 282 -2.83 5.96 -11.58
N GLU A 283 -3.52 5.57 -10.50
CA GLU A 283 -4.74 6.24 -10.05
C GLU A 283 -4.50 6.89 -8.69
N ILE A 284 -4.76 8.19 -8.59
CA ILE A 284 -4.66 8.96 -7.36
C ILE A 284 -6.02 9.53 -6.98
N ALA A 285 -6.27 9.71 -5.68
CA ALA A 285 -7.38 10.51 -5.20
C ALA A 285 -6.92 11.95 -4.91
N ALA A 286 -7.70 12.94 -5.35
CA ALA A 286 -7.50 14.35 -5.02
C ALA A 286 -8.81 14.97 -4.51
N ASN A 287 -8.76 16.16 -3.89
CA ASN A 287 -9.97 16.85 -3.42
C ASN A 287 -10.97 17.05 -4.59
N GLY A 288 -12.16 16.46 -4.49
CA GLY A 288 -13.18 16.48 -5.54
C GLY A 288 -13.80 17.85 -5.85
N ASN A 289 -13.55 18.87 -5.01
CA ASN A 289 -14.14 20.20 -5.16
C ASN A 289 -13.21 21.19 -5.87
N ILE A 290 -11.99 20.78 -6.20
CA ILE A 290 -11.09 21.62 -7.01
C ILE A 290 -11.51 21.56 -8.48
N SER A 291 -11.32 22.66 -9.21
CA SER A 291 -11.56 22.71 -10.65
C SER A 291 -10.73 21.65 -11.39
N LEU A 292 -11.23 21.16 -12.52
CA LEU A 292 -10.51 20.22 -13.39
C LEU A 292 -9.08 20.66 -13.73
N TYR A 293 -8.84 21.97 -13.89
CA TYR A 293 -7.49 22.51 -14.12
C TYR A 293 -6.52 22.25 -12.95
N LYS A 294 -7.00 22.33 -11.71
CA LYS A 294 -6.19 22.10 -10.50
C LYS A 294 -5.94 20.60 -10.29
N SER A 295 -6.94 19.75 -10.50
CA SER A 295 -6.75 18.30 -10.42
C SER A 295 -5.81 17.79 -11.52
N HIS A 296 -5.92 18.33 -12.74
CA HIS A 296 -4.98 18.05 -13.81
C HIS A 296 -3.55 18.51 -13.45
N ALA A 297 -3.38 19.66 -12.80
CA ALA A 297 -2.07 20.11 -12.34
C ALA A 297 -1.44 19.14 -11.32
N ILE A 298 -2.23 18.59 -10.39
CA ILE A 298 -1.76 17.56 -9.44
C ILE A 298 -1.33 16.29 -10.19
N ALA A 299 -2.12 15.83 -11.16
CA ALA A 299 -1.73 14.70 -12.01
C ALA A 299 -0.45 14.96 -12.78
N GLN A 300 -0.27 16.18 -13.30
CA GLN A 300 0.94 16.58 -14.02
C GLN A 300 2.15 16.61 -13.09
N GLU A 301 2.02 17.10 -11.85
CA GLU A 301 3.10 17.05 -10.85
C GLU A 301 3.51 15.61 -10.54
N VAL A 302 2.54 14.70 -10.42
CA VAL A 302 2.81 13.26 -10.24
C VAL A 302 3.51 12.66 -11.44
N HIS A 303 3.00 12.92 -12.66
CA HIS A 303 3.60 12.48 -13.92
C HIS A 303 5.06 12.94 -14.03
N ASP A 304 5.30 14.24 -13.88
CA ASP A 304 6.62 14.86 -13.98
C ASP A 304 7.57 14.33 -12.89
N ALA A 305 7.05 14.10 -11.67
CA ALA A 305 7.84 13.55 -10.57
C ALA A 305 8.31 12.12 -10.86
N ILE A 306 7.44 11.27 -11.43
CA ILE A 306 7.81 9.91 -11.81
C ILE A 306 8.85 9.93 -12.94
N GLU A 307 8.60 10.62 -14.05
CA GLU A 307 9.56 10.65 -15.18
C GLU A 307 10.91 11.28 -14.80
N LYS A 308 10.91 12.27 -13.89
CA LYS A 308 12.15 12.88 -13.40
C LYS A 308 12.96 11.92 -12.53
N ASN A 309 12.32 11.18 -11.63
CA ASN A 309 13.03 10.29 -10.69
C ASN A 309 13.38 8.93 -11.30
N PHE A 310 12.64 8.47 -12.31
CA PHE A 310 12.83 7.18 -12.96
C PHE A 310 13.03 7.37 -14.47
N GLN A 311 14.29 7.54 -14.89
CA GLN A 311 14.62 7.82 -16.29
C GLN A 311 14.34 6.63 -17.24
N GLU A 312 14.17 5.42 -16.70
CA GLU A 312 13.70 4.25 -17.46
C GLU A 312 12.20 4.32 -17.80
N VAL A 313 11.42 5.19 -17.14
CA VAL A 313 10.00 5.40 -17.46
C VAL A 313 9.89 6.14 -18.79
N LYS A 314 9.23 5.49 -19.75
CA LYS A 314 8.93 6.07 -21.06
C LYS A 314 7.63 6.86 -21.05
N HIS A 315 6.68 6.45 -20.20
CA HIS A 315 5.40 7.12 -20.06
C HIS A 315 4.75 6.78 -18.70
N CYS A 316 4.16 7.79 -18.08
CA CYS A 316 3.32 7.65 -16.89
C CYS A 316 1.91 8.19 -17.16
N MET A 317 0.89 7.34 -17.16
CA MET A 317 -0.51 7.79 -17.21
C MET A 317 -1.01 8.00 -15.78
N VAL A 318 -1.63 9.15 -15.51
CA VAL A 318 -2.18 9.47 -14.19
C VAL A 318 -3.66 9.79 -14.31
N HIS A 319 -4.50 8.95 -13.73
CA HIS A 319 -5.93 9.18 -13.58
C HIS A 319 -6.20 9.75 -12.17
N VAL A 320 -7.12 10.72 -12.09
CA VAL A 320 -7.47 11.38 -10.83
C VAL A 320 -8.91 11.08 -10.46
N ASN A 321 -9.07 10.35 -9.37
CA ASN A 321 -10.35 10.10 -8.73
C ASN A 321 -10.68 11.25 -7.74
N PRO A 322 -11.94 11.66 -7.61
CA PRO A 322 -12.34 12.53 -6.51
C PRO A 322 -12.29 11.76 -5.19
N ALA A 323 -11.62 12.32 -4.19
CA ALA A 323 -11.67 11.82 -2.84
C ALA A 323 -13.09 11.98 -2.25
N PRO A 324 -13.59 11.01 -1.46
CA PRO A 324 -14.89 11.12 -0.82
C PRO A 324 -14.97 12.37 0.06
N LYS A 325 -16.07 13.13 -0.03
CA LYS A 325 -16.19 14.47 0.55
C LYS A 325 -16.02 14.54 2.07
N PHE A 326 -16.51 13.53 2.79
CA PHE A 326 -16.53 13.49 4.25
C PHE A 326 -15.51 12.50 4.81
N LYS A 327 -14.53 12.05 4.01
CA LYS A 327 -13.44 11.21 4.50
C LYS A 327 -12.71 11.91 5.65
N GLY A 328 -12.69 11.28 6.82
CA GLY A 328 -12.08 11.84 8.03
C GLY A 328 -13.00 12.68 8.93
N TYR A 329 -14.30 12.77 8.60
CA TYR A 329 -15.32 13.42 9.42
C TYR A 329 -16.06 12.38 10.29
N LEU A 330 -16.21 12.67 11.57
CA LEU A 330 -17.04 11.91 12.52
C LEU A 330 -18.22 12.77 12.98
N LEU A 331 -19.45 12.38 12.63
CA LEU A 331 -20.69 13.02 13.09
C LEU A 331 -21.33 12.15 14.19
N CYS A 332 -21.41 12.71 15.39
CA CYS A 332 -22.05 12.13 16.56
C CYS A 332 -23.34 12.90 16.86
N SER A 333 -24.48 12.25 16.69
CA SER A 333 -25.80 12.86 16.96
C SER A 333 -26.38 12.33 18.26
N ASP A 334 -26.90 13.21 19.11
CA ASP A 334 -27.90 12.78 20.08
C ASP A 334 -29.15 12.19 19.39
N CYS A 335 -29.88 11.35 20.12
CA CYS A 335 -31.10 10.72 19.65
C CYS A 335 -32.34 11.55 19.97
N ASP A 336 -32.75 11.55 21.23
CA ASP A 336 -34.06 11.99 21.69
C ASP A 336 -34.15 13.52 21.75
N GLY A 337 -34.92 14.14 20.86
CA GLY A 337 -34.99 15.61 20.77
C GLY A 337 -34.00 16.22 19.77
N THR A 338 -33.12 15.40 19.19
CA THR A 338 -32.11 15.81 18.20
C THR A 338 -32.28 15.09 16.85
N LEU A 339 -32.02 13.78 16.80
CA LEU A 339 -32.22 12.96 15.61
C LEU A 339 -33.69 12.58 15.43
N THR A 340 -34.38 12.34 16.53
CA THR A 340 -35.79 11.94 16.59
C THR A 340 -36.65 13.05 17.22
N TYR A 341 -37.95 12.98 16.96
CA TYR A 341 -38.96 13.89 17.54
C TYR A 341 -40.24 13.13 17.89
N GLY A 342 -41.06 13.67 18.79
CA GLY A 342 -42.31 13.03 19.24
C GLY A 342 -42.06 11.67 19.89
N GLU A 343 -42.88 10.66 19.56
CA GLU A 343 -42.69 9.26 19.96
C GLU A 343 -41.56 8.60 19.14
N GLU A 344 -40.35 9.17 19.20
CA GLU A 344 -39.13 8.66 18.54
C GLU A 344 -39.19 8.57 17.01
N VAL A 345 -39.96 9.46 16.37
CA VAL A 345 -40.11 9.51 14.91
C VAL A 345 -38.78 9.94 14.27
N LEU A 346 -38.31 9.14 13.30
CA LEU A 346 -37.12 9.41 12.50
C LEU A 346 -37.49 9.76 11.05
N SER A 347 -37.17 10.99 10.64
CA SER A 347 -37.41 11.49 9.29
C SER A 347 -36.64 10.71 8.21
N GLU A 348 -37.33 10.38 7.10
CA GLU A 348 -36.70 9.79 5.92
C GLU A 348 -35.62 10.68 5.29
N GLU A 349 -35.76 12.01 5.42
CA GLU A 349 -34.78 12.95 4.88
C GLU A 349 -33.48 12.91 5.70
N ASN A 350 -33.56 12.76 7.02
CA ASN A 350 -32.39 12.52 7.86
C ASN A 350 -31.73 11.18 7.49
N VAL A 351 -32.50 10.11 7.27
CA VAL A 351 -31.97 8.80 6.86
C VAL A 351 -31.22 8.87 5.54
N LYS A 352 -31.79 9.53 4.53
CA LYS A 352 -31.12 9.74 3.23
C LYS A 352 -29.83 10.54 3.39
N ALA A 353 -29.84 11.60 4.21
CA ALA A 353 -28.66 12.42 4.46
C ALA A 353 -27.55 11.63 5.17
N ILE A 354 -27.88 10.83 6.19
CA ILE A 354 -26.91 9.97 6.89
C ILE A 354 -26.28 8.96 5.91
N LYS A 355 -27.10 8.29 5.08
CA LYS A 355 -26.60 7.37 4.05
C LYS A 355 -25.70 8.07 3.03
N TYR A 356 -26.06 9.28 2.62
CA TYR A 356 -25.23 10.11 1.73
C TYR A 356 -23.88 10.43 2.39
N PHE A 357 -23.90 10.92 3.63
CA PHE A 357 -22.69 11.24 4.39
C PHE A 357 -21.76 10.04 4.53
N GLN A 358 -22.31 8.86 4.84
CA GLN A 358 -21.53 7.61 4.92
C GLN A 358 -20.98 7.15 3.56
N LYS A 359 -21.79 7.24 2.50
CA LYS A 359 -21.37 6.91 1.13
C LYS A 359 -20.20 7.77 0.68
N GLU A 360 -20.20 9.05 1.07
CA GLU A 360 -19.13 10.01 0.79
C GLU A 360 -17.98 9.95 1.82
N GLY A 361 -17.84 8.82 2.53
CA GLY A 361 -16.69 8.52 3.40
C GLY A 361 -16.79 9.00 4.85
N GLY A 362 -17.92 9.58 5.23
CA GLY A 362 -18.18 10.06 6.59
C GLY A 362 -18.45 8.93 7.58
N ILE A 363 -18.10 9.18 8.85
CA ILE A 363 -18.34 8.26 9.97
C ILE A 363 -19.48 8.83 10.81
N PHE A 364 -20.57 8.09 10.96
CA PHE A 364 -21.76 8.49 11.70
C PHE A 364 -22.01 7.53 12.87
N THR A 365 -22.23 8.09 14.06
CA THR A 365 -22.65 7.34 15.25
C THR A 365 -23.67 8.10 16.09
N LEU A 366 -24.25 7.40 17.05
CA LEU A 366 -25.25 7.91 17.99
C LEU A 366 -24.62 8.18 19.35
N ALA A 367 -25.08 9.24 20.01
CA ALA A 367 -24.72 9.60 21.37
C ALA A 367 -25.99 9.64 22.24
N THR A 368 -26.34 8.51 22.84
CA THR A 368 -27.63 8.30 23.51
C THR A 368 -27.49 8.08 25.01
N GLY A 369 -28.50 8.53 25.77
CA GLY A 369 -28.66 8.21 27.19
C GLY A 369 -29.14 6.78 27.47
N ARG A 370 -29.45 6.00 26.42
CA ARG A 370 -30.00 4.65 26.46
C ARG A 370 -28.90 3.58 26.37
N PHE A 371 -29.29 2.31 26.58
CA PHE A 371 -28.40 1.16 26.33
C PHE A 371 -28.08 1.00 24.83
N PRO A 372 -26.97 0.33 24.47
CA PRO A 372 -26.56 0.18 23.06
C PRO A 372 -27.62 -0.44 22.15
N GLU A 373 -28.47 -1.33 22.68
CA GLU A 373 -29.57 -2.00 21.97
C GLU A 373 -30.62 -1.01 21.46
N TYR A 374 -30.66 0.22 21.99
CA TYR A 374 -31.55 1.26 21.48
C TYR A 374 -31.33 1.55 19.99
N ALA A 375 -30.07 1.44 19.52
CA ALA A 375 -29.74 1.64 18.11
C ALA A 375 -30.39 0.58 17.19
N ASP A 376 -30.81 -0.58 17.72
CA ASP A 376 -31.49 -1.63 16.93
C ASP A 376 -32.84 -1.16 16.37
N LYS A 377 -33.43 -0.09 16.92
CA LYS A 377 -34.63 0.56 16.35
C LYS A 377 -34.37 1.16 14.97
N PHE A 378 -33.13 1.55 14.67
CA PHE A 378 -32.77 2.23 13.44
C PHE A 378 -32.09 1.34 12.41
N LYS A 379 -31.71 0.09 12.78
CA LYS A 379 -30.87 -0.80 11.98
C LYS A 379 -31.40 -1.07 10.55
N ASP A 380 -32.71 -1.11 10.38
CA ASP A 380 -33.35 -1.36 9.09
C ASP A 380 -33.42 -0.09 8.22
N ARG A 381 -33.23 1.08 8.83
CA ARG A 381 -33.25 2.39 8.18
C ARG A 381 -31.83 2.82 7.81
N PHE A 382 -30.89 2.75 8.74
CA PHE A 382 -29.45 2.97 8.52
C PHE A 382 -28.63 2.20 9.56
N LYS A 383 -27.33 2.01 9.29
CA LYS A 383 -26.39 1.43 10.24
C LYS A 383 -25.41 2.50 10.71
N VAL A 384 -25.07 2.55 11.99
CA VAL A 384 -23.91 3.30 12.46
C VAL A 384 -22.64 2.63 11.95
N ASN A 385 -21.62 3.41 11.60
CA ASN A 385 -20.31 2.90 11.16
C ASN A 385 -19.17 3.33 12.11
N ALA A 386 -19.53 3.59 13.37
CA ALA A 386 -18.65 3.81 14.51
C ALA A 386 -19.29 3.26 15.79
N PRO A 387 -18.51 3.06 16.87
CA PRO A 387 -19.04 2.61 18.15
C PRO A 387 -20.05 3.63 18.68
N ILE A 388 -21.12 3.12 19.26
CA ILE A 388 -22.20 3.91 19.83
C ILE A 388 -21.72 4.49 21.16
N VAL A 389 -21.92 5.78 21.34
CA VAL A 389 -21.75 6.47 22.61
C VAL A 389 -23.04 6.22 23.41
N ALA A 390 -23.04 5.18 24.23
CA ALA A 390 -24.20 4.73 25.00
C ALA A 390 -24.15 5.22 26.44
N LEU A 391 -25.31 5.21 27.11
CA LEU A 391 -25.46 5.62 28.51
C LEU A 391 -24.81 6.99 28.75
N ASN A 392 -25.13 7.98 27.92
CA ASN A 392 -24.56 9.34 27.93
C ASN A 392 -23.02 9.41 27.89
N GLY A 393 -22.40 8.42 27.26
CA GLY A 393 -20.95 8.31 27.11
C GLY A 393 -20.25 7.68 28.30
N ALA A 394 -20.96 6.89 29.11
CA ALA A 394 -20.35 5.97 30.06
C ALA A 394 -19.84 4.69 29.39
N VAL A 395 -20.30 4.37 28.17
CA VAL A 395 -19.90 3.18 27.41
C VAL A 395 -19.72 3.52 25.94
N LEU A 396 -18.61 3.10 25.34
CA LEU A 396 -18.43 2.99 23.90
C LEU A 396 -18.67 1.54 23.48
N TYR A 397 -19.68 1.31 22.66
CA TYR A 397 -20.09 -0.04 22.25
C TYR A 397 -20.01 -0.22 20.74
N ASP A 398 -19.19 -1.16 20.30
CA ASP A 398 -19.10 -1.57 18.91
C ASP A 398 -20.16 -2.63 18.63
N LYS A 399 -21.18 -2.21 17.89
CA LYS A 399 -22.37 -3.01 17.61
C LYS A 399 -22.12 -4.13 16.61
N ASP A 400 -21.21 -3.96 15.66
CA ASP A 400 -20.94 -4.97 14.64
C ASP A 400 -20.23 -6.19 15.24
N ASN A 401 -19.36 -5.95 16.23
CA ASN A 401 -18.62 -7.00 16.94
C ASN A 401 -19.21 -7.35 18.32
N GLU A 402 -20.34 -6.73 18.70
CA GLU A 402 -21.03 -6.88 19.98
C GLU A 402 -20.12 -6.72 21.21
N GLN A 403 -19.21 -5.74 21.17
CA GLN A 403 -18.16 -5.56 22.19
C GLN A 403 -18.12 -4.15 22.78
N ILE A 404 -17.75 -4.07 24.06
CA ILE A 404 -17.42 -2.80 24.71
C ILE A 404 -15.99 -2.43 24.31
N ILE A 405 -15.84 -1.26 23.69
CA ILE A 405 -14.53 -0.69 23.31
C ILE A 405 -13.90 0.00 24.50
N GLU A 406 -14.69 0.79 25.23
CA GLU A 406 -14.24 1.52 26.41
C GLU A 406 -15.42 1.78 27.34
N LYS A 407 -15.16 1.91 28.65
CA LYS A 407 -16.20 2.20 29.64
C LYS A 407 -15.67 2.99 30.84
N TRP A 408 -16.56 3.81 31.40
CA TRP A 408 -16.26 4.69 32.55
C TRP A 408 -17.26 4.48 33.69
N PRO A 409 -17.25 3.31 34.36
CA PRO A 409 -18.19 3.03 35.44
C PRO A 409 -17.85 3.82 36.71
N MET A 410 -18.89 4.15 37.46
CA MET A 410 -18.84 4.67 38.82
C MET A 410 -18.68 3.51 39.81
N ALA A 411 -17.91 3.74 40.88
CA ALA A 411 -17.74 2.77 41.95
C ALA A 411 -19.05 2.58 42.73
N LYS A 412 -19.48 1.33 42.90
CA LYS A 412 -20.72 0.94 43.59
C LYS A 412 -20.83 1.55 44.99
N GLU A 413 -19.74 1.60 45.76
CA GLU A 413 -19.73 2.15 47.12
C GLU A 413 -19.96 3.66 47.14
N ASP A 414 -19.47 4.38 46.13
CA ASP A 414 -19.68 5.83 46.02
C ASP A 414 -21.11 6.13 45.55
N CYS A 415 -21.64 5.31 44.64
CA CYS A 415 -23.05 5.34 44.24
C CYS A 415 -23.97 5.10 45.45
N TYR A 416 -23.67 4.11 46.29
CA TYR A 416 -24.44 3.83 47.51
C TYR A 416 -24.47 5.05 48.44
N LYS A 417 -23.32 5.69 48.70
CA LYS A 417 -23.26 6.90 49.54
C LYS A 417 -24.10 8.04 48.98
N LEU A 418 -24.05 8.22 47.67
CA LEU A 418 -24.83 9.25 46.97
C LEU A 418 -26.33 8.98 47.07
N VAL A 419 -26.79 7.78 46.73
CA VAL A 419 -28.22 7.41 46.81
C VAL A 419 -28.70 7.44 48.25
N LYS A 420 -27.90 6.97 49.21
CA LYS A 420 -28.21 7.06 50.64
C LYS A 420 -28.41 8.51 51.07
N TYR A 421 -27.50 9.41 50.68
CA TYR A 421 -27.62 10.82 50.99
C TYR A 421 -28.90 11.43 50.39
N VAL A 422 -29.25 11.07 49.16
CA VAL A 422 -30.50 11.51 48.52
C VAL A 422 -31.72 10.98 49.29
N ASN A 423 -31.76 9.69 49.62
CA ASN A 423 -32.87 9.09 50.40
C ASN A 423 -33.03 9.74 51.79
N ASP A 424 -31.93 10.11 52.44
CA ASP A 424 -31.94 10.69 53.79
C ASP A 424 -32.33 12.19 53.80
N ASN A 425 -32.09 12.93 52.70
CA ASN A 425 -32.21 14.40 52.68
C ASN A 425 -33.25 14.96 51.68
N TRP A 426 -33.64 14.18 50.68
CA TRP A 426 -34.49 14.65 49.56
C TRP A 426 -35.79 13.83 49.47
N THR A 427 -36.74 14.12 50.37
CA THR A 427 -38.01 13.38 50.49
C THR A 427 -39.00 13.56 49.33
N LYS A 428 -38.71 14.47 48.40
CA LYS A 428 -39.55 14.75 47.21
C LYS A 428 -39.09 14.02 45.95
N VAL A 429 -38.10 13.13 46.05
CA VAL A 429 -37.73 12.23 44.96
C VAL A 429 -38.76 11.12 44.88
N TRP A 430 -39.36 10.92 43.71
CA TRP A 430 -40.42 9.92 43.51
C TRP A 430 -39.85 8.55 43.22
N GLU A 431 -38.85 8.51 42.33
CA GLU A 431 -38.21 7.29 41.87
C GLU A 431 -36.78 7.58 41.40
N TYR A 432 -35.97 6.53 41.35
CA TYR A 432 -34.65 6.58 40.76
C TYR A 432 -34.30 5.30 40.03
N TRP A 433 -33.57 5.46 38.92
CA TRP A 433 -33.16 4.38 38.05
C TRP A 433 -31.64 4.22 38.08
N ILE A 434 -31.16 2.98 38.15
CA ILE A 434 -29.74 2.64 38.17
C ILE A 434 -29.44 1.71 37.00
N ASN A 435 -28.48 2.09 36.16
CA ASN A 435 -27.99 1.26 35.06
C ASN A 435 -26.62 0.66 35.44
N TYR A 436 -26.51 -0.67 35.40
CA TYR A 436 -25.36 -1.42 35.90
C TYR A 436 -25.11 -2.70 35.08
N THR A 437 -23.98 -3.39 35.30
CA THR A 437 -23.77 -4.76 34.80
C THR A 437 -24.23 -5.81 35.82
N ALA A 438 -24.92 -6.87 35.40
CA ALA A 438 -25.28 -7.96 36.30
C ALA A 438 -24.04 -8.68 36.90
N HIS A 439 -24.17 -9.28 38.09
CA HIS A 439 -23.07 -10.01 38.75
C HIS A 439 -22.52 -11.18 37.91
N ASP A 440 -23.42 -11.86 37.19
CA ASP A 440 -23.11 -13.11 36.48
C ASP A 440 -23.04 -12.96 34.95
N SER A 441 -23.16 -11.74 34.42
CA SER A 441 -23.10 -11.50 32.98
C SER A 441 -22.54 -10.12 32.63
N LYS A 442 -22.00 -9.97 31.41
CA LYS A 442 -21.64 -8.66 30.84
C LYS A 442 -22.86 -7.88 30.33
N GLU A 443 -24.07 -8.32 30.68
CA GLU A 443 -25.31 -7.72 30.22
C GLU A 443 -25.62 -6.46 31.03
N PHE A 444 -26.05 -5.40 30.35
CA PHE A 444 -26.52 -4.20 30.99
C PHE A 444 -27.94 -4.40 31.53
N LYS A 445 -28.19 -3.98 32.77
CA LYS A 445 -29.51 -4.07 33.41
C LYS A 445 -29.95 -2.71 33.95
N PRO A 446 -31.22 -2.33 33.76
CA PRO A 446 -31.85 -1.27 34.54
C PRO A 446 -32.36 -1.81 35.87
N LEU A 447 -32.40 -0.95 36.88
CA LEU A 447 -33.06 -1.16 38.16
C LEU A 447 -33.87 0.09 38.48
N GLU A 448 -35.10 -0.07 38.93
CA GLU A 448 -36.01 0.99 39.34
C GLU A 448 -36.36 0.83 40.82
N SER A 449 -36.32 1.92 41.58
CA SER A 449 -36.63 1.95 43.02
C SER A 449 -37.13 3.34 43.43
N ALA A 450 -37.60 3.45 44.68
CA ALA A 450 -38.10 4.69 45.28
C ALA A 450 -37.47 4.92 46.67
N PRO A 451 -37.26 6.18 47.09
CA PRO A 451 -36.76 6.48 48.42
C PRO A 451 -37.68 5.94 49.53
N GLY A 452 -37.10 5.44 50.63
CA GLY A 452 -37.84 5.08 51.84
C GLY A 452 -38.44 3.66 51.87
N ASP A 453 -38.15 2.81 50.88
CA ASP A 453 -38.55 1.40 50.87
C ASP A 453 -37.83 0.52 51.93
N GLY A 454 -36.88 1.09 52.68
CA GLY A 454 -36.09 0.42 53.70
C GLY A 454 -35.14 -0.66 53.15
N SER A 455 -34.93 -0.68 51.84
CA SER A 455 -34.28 -1.79 51.13
C SER A 455 -32.94 -1.44 50.48
N LEU A 456 -32.46 -0.20 50.62
CA LEU A 456 -31.28 0.32 49.91
C LEU A 456 -30.04 -0.59 50.00
N GLU A 457 -29.73 -1.19 51.15
CA GLU A 457 -28.64 -2.16 51.27
C GLU A 457 -28.89 -3.41 50.42
N LYS A 458 -30.08 -4.02 50.54
CA LYS A 458 -30.47 -5.18 49.72
C LYS A 458 -30.50 -4.85 48.23
N LEU A 459 -30.89 -3.62 47.88
CA LEU A 459 -30.91 -3.12 46.52
C LEU A 459 -29.50 -3.10 45.94
N PHE A 460 -28.55 -2.49 46.65
CA PHE A 460 -27.16 -2.44 46.21
C PHE A 460 -26.50 -3.83 46.26
N ASP A 461 -26.86 -4.70 47.20
CA ASP A 461 -26.41 -6.11 47.19
C ASP A 461 -26.88 -6.88 45.94
N SER A 462 -27.97 -6.45 45.29
CA SER A 462 -28.52 -7.11 44.10
C SER A 462 -27.89 -6.67 42.77
N ILE A 463 -27.17 -5.54 42.73
CA ILE A 463 -26.55 -5.01 41.51
C ILE A 463 -25.04 -5.31 41.46
N GLY A 464 -24.49 -5.50 40.26
CA GLY A 464 -23.04 -5.68 40.09
C GLY A 464 -22.21 -4.43 40.40
N ASP A 465 -20.88 -4.58 40.35
CA ASP A 465 -19.94 -3.57 40.84
C ASP A 465 -19.77 -2.35 39.93
N GLU A 466 -20.14 -2.47 38.66
CA GLU A 466 -20.03 -1.40 37.67
C GLU A 466 -21.38 -0.70 37.47
N VAL A 467 -21.48 0.54 37.93
CA VAL A 467 -22.66 1.40 37.74
C VAL A 467 -22.36 2.49 36.72
N PHE A 468 -23.15 2.62 35.68
CA PHE A 468 -22.87 3.55 34.56
C PHE A 468 -23.64 4.85 34.62
N LYS A 469 -24.85 4.81 35.20
CA LYS A 469 -25.75 5.96 35.25
C LYS A 469 -26.75 5.78 36.39
N ILE A 470 -27.02 6.87 37.10
CA ILE A 470 -28.14 6.99 38.03
C ILE A 470 -29.02 8.15 37.56
N LEU A 471 -30.34 8.01 37.65
CA LEU A 471 -31.31 9.03 37.30
C LEU A 471 -32.29 9.19 38.46
N PHE A 472 -32.43 10.39 39.01
CA PHE A 472 -33.48 10.72 39.96
C PHE A 472 -34.60 11.48 39.26
N ILE A 473 -35.85 11.14 39.58
CA ILE A 473 -37.05 11.76 39.04
C ILE A 473 -37.82 12.48 40.16
N GLN A 474 -38.05 13.77 39.96
CA GLN A 474 -38.65 14.70 40.93
C GLN A 474 -39.18 15.96 40.24
N ASP A 475 -39.90 16.82 40.96
CA ASP A 475 -40.30 18.14 40.44
C ASP A 475 -39.10 18.99 39.97
N GLU A 476 -39.31 19.83 38.95
CA GLU A 476 -38.28 20.71 38.37
C GLU A 476 -37.58 21.60 39.42
N GLU A 477 -38.35 22.20 40.33
CA GLU A 477 -37.78 23.04 41.40
C GLU A 477 -36.84 22.24 42.32
N VAL A 478 -37.18 20.97 42.57
CA VAL A 478 -36.37 20.06 43.38
C VAL A 478 -35.12 19.63 42.60
N THR A 479 -35.26 19.37 41.30
CA THR A 479 -34.13 19.02 40.41
C THR A 479 -33.04 20.08 40.46
N VAL A 480 -33.39 21.36 40.34
CA VAL A 480 -32.42 22.47 40.37
C VAL A 480 -31.74 22.59 41.73
N ALA A 481 -32.50 22.54 42.82
CA ALA A 481 -31.95 22.63 44.17
C ALA A 481 -31.03 21.43 44.49
N MET A 482 -31.45 20.22 44.10
CA MET A 482 -30.70 18.99 44.31
C MET A 482 -29.42 18.94 43.46
N GLN A 483 -29.48 19.37 42.20
CA GLN A 483 -28.31 19.45 41.34
C GLN A 483 -27.22 20.34 41.98
N LYS A 484 -27.60 21.48 42.55
CA LYS A 484 -26.66 22.39 43.22
C LYS A 484 -26.03 21.76 44.46
N ASP A 485 -26.85 21.15 45.33
CA ASP A 485 -26.39 20.50 46.57
C ASP A 485 -25.46 19.32 46.28
N LEU A 486 -25.84 18.45 45.34
CA LEU A 486 -25.04 17.29 44.98
C LEU A 486 -23.74 17.67 44.28
N LYS A 487 -23.74 18.71 43.43
CA LYS A 487 -22.50 19.25 42.83
C LYS A 487 -21.51 19.71 43.91
N GLU A 488 -21.98 20.36 44.98
CA GLU A 488 -21.12 20.83 46.07
C GLU A 488 -20.49 19.67 46.87
N LYS A 489 -21.26 18.59 47.11
CA LYS A 489 -20.85 17.46 47.96
C LYS A 489 -20.09 16.37 47.23
N PHE A 490 -20.46 16.13 45.97
CA PHE A 490 -20.08 14.94 45.21
C PHE A 490 -19.47 15.28 43.83
N GLY A 491 -19.36 16.58 43.48
CA GLY A 491 -18.88 17.04 42.17
C GLY A 491 -17.42 16.69 41.83
N ASN A 492 -16.64 16.24 42.82
CA ASN A 492 -15.29 15.73 42.59
C ASN A 492 -15.26 14.31 42.01
N LYS A 493 -16.36 13.56 42.10
CA LYS A 493 -16.49 12.18 41.63
C LYS A 493 -17.54 12.03 40.54
N PHE A 494 -18.57 12.88 40.57
CA PHE A 494 -19.74 12.75 39.73
C PHE A 494 -20.06 14.03 38.96
N ARG A 495 -20.61 13.86 37.77
CA ARG A 495 -21.28 14.91 36.99
C ARG A 495 -22.79 14.81 37.20
N PHE A 496 -23.47 15.94 37.06
CA PHE A 496 -24.90 16.10 37.36
C PHE A 496 -25.57 16.93 36.27
N ASP A 497 -26.30 16.27 35.38
CA ASP A 497 -26.90 16.89 34.19
C ASP A 497 -28.40 16.63 34.13
N THR A 498 -29.14 17.52 33.45
CA THR A 498 -30.57 17.32 33.22
C THR A 498 -30.83 16.89 31.78
N SER A 499 -31.55 15.80 31.59
CA SER A 499 -32.10 15.39 30.28
C SER A 499 -33.52 15.92 30.06
N TRP A 500 -34.26 16.16 31.14
CA TRP A 500 -35.57 16.80 31.16
C TRP A 500 -35.75 17.60 32.45
N PRO A 501 -36.72 18.53 32.55
CA PRO A 501 -36.88 19.40 33.72
C PRO A 501 -36.96 18.64 35.06
N ASN A 502 -37.57 17.45 35.04
CA ASN A 502 -37.83 16.62 36.23
C ASN A 502 -36.79 15.51 36.46
N GLY A 503 -35.66 15.50 35.73
CA GLY A 503 -34.73 14.37 35.70
C GLY A 503 -33.31 14.82 35.95
N LEU A 504 -32.73 14.37 37.06
CA LEU A 504 -31.32 14.59 37.37
C LEU A 504 -30.52 13.33 37.09
N GLU A 505 -29.60 13.40 36.15
CA GLU A 505 -28.72 12.31 35.79
C GLU A 505 -27.33 12.46 36.39
N ILE A 506 -26.79 11.32 36.82
CA ILE A 506 -25.52 11.22 37.52
C ILE A 506 -24.65 10.20 36.82
N GLN A 507 -23.42 10.63 36.52
CA GLN A 507 -22.39 9.80 35.92
C GLN A 507 -21.02 10.13 36.54
N ARG A 508 -19.98 9.39 36.16
CA ARG A 508 -18.61 9.69 36.58
C ARG A 508 -18.17 11.07 36.06
N VAL A 509 -17.40 11.81 36.86
CA VAL A 509 -16.93 13.17 36.50
C VAL A 509 -16.10 13.20 35.22
N ASP A 510 -15.37 12.13 34.95
CA ASP A 510 -14.53 11.90 33.77
C ASP A 510 -15.20 10.93 32.76
N SER A 511 -16.54 10.86 32.76
CA SER A 511 -17.32 10.23 31.70
C SER A 511 -18.25 11.23 31.00
N GLY A 512 -18.74 10.88 29.81
CA GLY A 512 -19.61 11.78 29.06
C GLY A 512 -19.55 11.61 27.56
N LYS A 513 -20.59 12.11 26.88
CA LYS A 513 -20.65 12.14 25.41
C LYS A 513 -19.39 12.78 24.81
N GLY A 514 -18.96 13.93 25.33
CA GLY A 514 -17.74 14.62 24.85
C GLY A 514 -16.46 13.78 24.98
N ILE A 515 -16.25 13.17 26.16
CA ILE A 515 -15.08 12.33 26.45
C ILE A 515 -15.07 11.09 25.54
N ALA A 516 -16.24 10.49 25.33
CA ALA A 516 -16.38 9.35 24.44
C ALA A 516 -16.05 9.70 22.98
N VAL A 517 -16.49 10.86 22.48
CA VAL A 517 -16.15 11.30 21.10
C VAL A 517 -14.66 11.63 20.96
N GLU A 518 -14.04 12.24 21.98
CA GLU A 518 -12.59 12.44 21.98
C GLU A 518 -11.82 11.11 21.92
N TYR A 519 -12.29 10.10 22.65
CA TYR A 519 -11.71 8.77 22.58
C TYR A 519 -11.84 8.19 21.17
N LEU A 520 -13.02 8.30 20.54
CA LEU A 520 -13.23 7.84 19.17
C LEU A 520 -12.30 8.54 18.18
N LYS A 521 -12.14 9.87 18.28
CA LYS A 521 -11.22 10.65 17.43
C LYS A 521 -9.78 10.15 17.54
N LYS A 522 -9.34 9.78 18.74
CA LYS A 522 -7.96 9.33 19.01
C LYS A 522 -7.71 7.86 18.67
N HIS A 523 -8.72 7.00 18.84
CA HIS A 523 -8.51 5.55 18.88
C HIS A 523 -9.29 4.72 17.86
N PHE A 524 -10.45 5.19 17.37
CA PHE A 524 -11.30 4.36 16.49
C PHE A 524 -10.83 4.35 15.03
N ASN A 525 -10.27 5.46 14.54
CA ASN A 525 -9.76 5.55 13.17
C ASN A 525 -8.68 6.65 13.06
N GLN A 526 -7.46 6.28 12.67
CA GLN A 526 -6.27 7.17 12.66
C GLN A 526 -6.38 8.37 11.70
N HIS A 527 -7.47 8.47 10.94
CA HIS A 527 -7.69 9.52 9.95
C HIS A 527 -8.85 10.47 10.29
N ILE A 528 -9.46 10.37 11.49
CA ILE A 528 -10.48 11.34 11.91
C ILE A 528 -9.78 12.65 12.27
N HIS A 529 -9.98 13.67 11.45
CA HIS A 529 -9.45 15.01 11.72
C HIS A 529 -10.54 15.99 12.18
N THR A 530 -11.81 15.75 11.80
CA THR A 530 -12.94 16.63 12.15
C THR A 530 -14.04 15.84 12.88
N THR A 531 -14.46 16.30 14.05
CA THR A 531 -15.60 15.79 14.81
C THR A 531 -16.74 16.80 14.86
N ILE A 532 -17.97 16.30 14.75
CA ILE A 532 -19.21 17.08 14.73
C ILE A 532 -20.14 16.51 15.79
N GLY A 533 -20.55 17.34 16.74
CA GLY A 533 -21.53 16.99 17.77
C GLY A 533 -22.87 17.67 17.49
N VAL A 534 -23.98 16.96 17.65
CA VAL A 534 -25.33 17.54 17.55
C VAL A 534 -26.15 17.17 18.78
N GLY A 535 -26.83 18.14 19.40
CA GLY A 535 -27.61 17.91 20.63
C GLY A 535 -28.63 19.00 20.94
N ASP A 536 -29.44 18.78 21.99
CA ASP A 536 -30.53 19.68 22.37
C ASP A 536 -30.60 20.02 23.88
N GLN A 537 -30.04 19.18 24.74
CA GLN A 537 -30.13 19.29 26.21
C GLN A 537 -28.78 19.55 26.90
N GLU A 538 -28.81 19.72 28.24
CA GLU A 538 -27.61 20.04 29.01
C GLU A 538 -26.57 18.91 29.02
N ASN A 539 -27.02 17.65 29.01
CA ASN A 539 -26.14 16.49 28.90
C ASN A 539 -25.33 16.48 27.58
N ASP A 540 -25.80 17.19 26.55
CA ASP A 540 -25.11 17.34 25.26
C ASP A 540 -24.08 18.45 25.24
N ILE A 541 -24.04 19.36 26.23
CA ILE A 541 -23.08 20.48 26.23
C ILE A 541 -21.65 19.95 26.08
N SER A 542 -21.31 18.87 26.79
CA SER A 542 -20.00 18.22 26.65
C SER A 542 -19.75 17.65 25.25
N LEU A 543 -20.77 17.16 24.56
CA LEU A 543 -20.65 16.70 23.17
C LEU A 543 -20.34 17.88 22.23
N LEU A 544 -21.06 18.99 22.40
CA LEU A 544 -20.92 20.15 21.53
C LEU A 544 -19.56 20.84 21.71
N GLN A 545 -19.08 20.96 22.95
CA GLN A 545 -17.84 21.66 23.26
C GLN A 545 -16.56 20.87 22.98
N ASN A 546 -16.63 19.53 23.01
CA ASN A 546 -15.47 18.66 22.78
C ASN A 546 -15.31 18.25 21.30
N CYS A 547 -16.32 18.53 20.46
CA CYS A 547 -16.21 18.37 19.02
C CYS A 547 -15.54 19.59 18.37
N ASP A 548 -14.95 19.42 17.19
CA ASP A 548 -14.40 20.57 16.44
C ASP A 548 -15.52 21.52 15.97
N ILE A 549 -16.74 21.00 15.78
CA ILE A 549 -17.94 21.78 15.50
C ILE A 549 -19.13 21.22 16.29
N GLY A 550 -19.68 22.02 17.20
CA GLY A 550 -20.90 21.72 17.95
C GLY A 550 -22.15 22.40 17.37
N TYR A 551 -23.19 21.62 17.08
CA TYR A 551 -24.51 22.11 16.65
C TYR A 551 -25.56 21.91 17.74
N ALA A 552 -26.26 22.99 18.11
CA ALA A 552 -27.52 22.90 18.82
C ALA A 552 -28.69 22.87 17.82
N VAL A 553 -29.68 22.00 18.01
CA VAL A 553 -30.91 22.00 17.20
C VAL A 553 -31.82 23.17 17.56
N GLY A 554 -32.71 23.56 16.64
CA GLY A 554 -33.58 24.73 16.83
C GLY A 554 -34.52 24.63 18.04
N ASN A 555 -34.87 23.43 18.49
CA ASN A 555 -35.66 23.16 19.70
C ASN A 555 -34.81 23.03 21.00
N ALA A 556 -33.48 23.16 20.91
CA ALA A 556 -32.59 23.05 22.06
C ALA A 556 -32.85 24.15 23.11
N LYS A 557 -32.49 23.88 24.37
CA LYS A 557 -32.53 24.88 25.44
C LYS A 557 -31.62 26.08 25.11
N GLU A 558 -32.01 27.25 25.59
CA GLU A 558 -31.34 28.51 25.26
C GLU A 558 -29.88 28.57 25.76
N ASN A 559 -29.57 27.94 26.91
CA ASN A 559 -28.20 27.81 27.39
C ASN A 559 -27.36 26.89 26.48
N VAL A 560 -27.93 25.81 25.95
CA VAL A 560 -27.25 24.90 25.02
C VAL A 560 -26.93 25.61 23.70
N LYS A 561 -27.91 26.35 23.14
CA LYS A 561 -27.70 27.16 21.92
C LYS A 561 -26.57 28.18 22.04
N LYS A 562 -26.44 28.81 23.22
CA LYS A 562 -25.37 29.79 23.50
C LYS A 562 -23.98 29.17 23.59
N LEU A 563 -23.89 27.88 23.91
CA LEU A 563 -22.63 27.15 24.07
C LEU A 563 -22.22 26.37 22.81
N ALA A 564 -23.15 26.19 21.85
CA ALA A 564 -22.87 25.59 20.56
C ALA A 564 -22.16 26.59 19.63
N ASP A 565 -21.31 26.09 18.73
CA ASP A 565 -20.71 26.92 17.69
C ASP A 565 -21.75 27.40 16.68
N ARG A 566 -22.78 26.57 16.44
CA ARG A 566 -23.80 26.77 15.43
C ARG A 566 -25.16 26.31 15.94
N VAL A 567 -26.21 26.95 15.43
CA VAL A 567 -27.60 26.54 15.64
C VAL A 567 -28.18 26.10 14.31
N THR A 568 -28.70 24.87 14.24
CA THR A 568 -29.38 24.33 13.05
C THR A 568 -30.90 24.44 13.20
N VAL A 569 -31.64 23.96 12.20
CA VAL A 569 -33.12 23.89 12.25
C VAL A 569 -33.60 22.99 13.40
N PRO A 570 -34.86 23.10 13.84
CA PRO A 570 -35.44 22.19 14.83
C PRO A 570 -35.38 20.73 14.36
N ASN A 571 -35.38 19.77 15.29
CA ASN A 571 -35.42 18.34 14.99
C ASN A 571 -36.59 17.92 14.08
N THR A 572 -37.72 18.63 14.15
CA THR A 572 -38.89 18.45 13.27
C THR A 572 -38.67 18.86 11.82
N GLU A 573 -37.59 19.59 11.52
CA GLU A 573 -37.27 20.11 10.19
C GLU A 573 -36.02 19.45 9.57
N ASN A 574 -35.70 18.22 10.00
CA ASN A 574 -34.58 17.43 9.47
C ASN A 574 -33.20 18.02 9.84
N ALA A 575 -33.00 18.29 11.14
CA ALA A 575 -31.78 18.90 11.66
C ALA A 575 -30.48 18.24 11.16
N ILE A 576 -30.42 16.90 11.12
CA ILE A 576 -29.20 16.17 10.70
C ILE A 576 -28.93 16.35 9.21
N LYS A 577 -29.98 16.38 8.37
CA LYS A 577 -29.82 16.75 6.96
C LYS A 577 -29.24 18.15 6.81
N ALA A 578 -29.78 19.14 7.53
CA ALA A 578 -29.30 20.52 7.46
C ALA A 578 -27.83 20.65 7.91
N VAL A 579 -27.42 19.90 8.94
CA VAL A 579 -26.00 19.83 9.36
C VAL A 579 -25.12 19.26 8.24
N ILE A 580 -25.51 18.14 7.64
CA ILE A 580 -24.75 17.51 6.55
C ILE A 580 -24.66 18.43 5.32
N GLU A 581 -25.74 19.14 4.98
CA GLU A 581 -25.74 20.12 3.88
C GLU A 581 -24.85 21.33 4.18
N ASP A 582 -24.81 21.78 5.43
CA ASP A 582 -23.92 22.87 5.86
C ASP A 582 -22.44 22.45 5.79
N LEU A 583 -22.12 21.21 6.15
CA LEU A 583 -20.79 20.63 5.98
C LEU A 583 -20.42 20.48 4.50
N ASP A 584 -21.37 20.06 3.66
CA ASP A 584 -21.15 19.92 2.22
C ASP A 584 -20.84 21.27 1.57
N LYS A 585 -21.58 22.33 1.93
CA LYS A 585 -21.35 23.69 1.42
C LYS A 585 -19.97 24.26 1.77
N GLN A 586 -19.40 23.90 2.92
CA GLN A 586 -18.06 24.34 3.32
C GLN A 586 -16.95 23.62 2.55
N ASN A 587 -17.26 22.47 1.94
CA ASN A 587 -16.33 21.76 1.09
C ASN A 587 -16.29 22.33 -0.34
N TYR A 588 -17.25 23.18 -0.73
CA TYR A 588 -17.30 23.94 -2.00
C TYR A 588 -16.83 25.38 -1.82
#